data_AF-A0A927KX62-F1
#
_entry.id   AF-A0A927KX62-F1
#
_cell.length_a   1.000
_cell.length_b   1.000
_cell.length_c   1.000
_cell.angle_alpha   90.00
_cell.angle_beta   90.00
_cell.angle_gamma   90.00
#
_symmetry.space_group_name_H-M   'P 1'
#
loop_
_entity.id
_entity.type
_entity.pdbx_description
1 polymer ?
#
loop_
_entity_poly.entity_id
_entity_poly.type
_entity_poly.pdbx_seq_one_letter_code
_entity_poly.pdbx_strand_id
1 'polypeptide(L)'
;MANTRTSSTSRKPRTAARAASRPATTRPAVEPEDGFDDEPDVSEAEAQEIEAVNMHVTGMLCDEEVRIIPPGAWRQSWQRLLNQGQIDAFAKIVLHPDDYEVYVELDPTNDEFGELINDAATRAGESLGKSSGPAPSSRRTRRR
;
A
#
# COMPACT_ATOMS: atom_id res chain seq x y z
N MET A 1 -25.18 14.17 -51.79
CA MET A 1 -24.86 12.72 -51.65
C MET A 1 -26.15 11.98 -51.31
N ALA A 2 -26.39 10.80 -51.87
CA ALA A 2 -27.68 10.11 -51.77
C ALA A 2 -27.74 9.17 -50.55
N ASN A 3 -28.73 9.35 -49.68
CA ASN A 3 -29.03 8.42 -48.59
C ASN A 3 -30.14 7.45 -49.01
N THR A 4 -29.80 6.16 -49.17
CA THR A 4 -30.80 5.07 -49.23
C THR A 4 -30.21 3.77 -48.68
N ARG A 5 -30.88 3.14 -47.70
CA ARG A 5 -31.30 1.71 -47.76
C ARG A 5 -32.12 1.28 -46.53
N THR A 6 -33.26 0.66 -46.83
CA THR A 6 -34.43 0.49 -45.96
C THR A 6 -35.19 -0.75 -46.44
N SER A 7 -35.63 -1.72 -45.64
CA SER A 7 -35.40 -2.06 -44.22
C SER A 7 -35.90 -3.50 -43.96
N SER A 8 -35.77 -4.01 -42.73
CA SER A 8 -36.48 -5.23 -42.26
C SER A 8 -35.89 -6.55 -42.77
N THR A 9 -36.04 -7.73 -42.16
CA THR A 9 -37.02 -8.32 -41.21
C THR A 9 -36.31 -9.50 -40.50
N SER A 10 -36.53 -9.89 -39.24
CA SER A 10 -37.74 -10.62 -38.81
C SER A 10 -37.77 -10.86 -37.29
N ARG A 11 -38.98 -10.91 -36.73
CA ARG A 11 -39.27 -11.21 -35.31
C ARG A 11 -39.35 -12.72 -35.07
N LYS A 12 -39.12 -13.14 -33.81
CA LYS A 12 -40.15 -13.89 -33.06
C LYS A 12 -40.01 -13.72 -31.54
N PRO A 13 -41.11 -13.70 -30.75
CA PRO A 13 -41.07 -13.38 -29.32
C PRO A 13 -41.62 -14.51 -28.42
N ARG A 14 -41.76 -14.20 -27.12
CA ARG A 14 -42.43 -14.99 -26.04
C ARG A 14 -41.54 -16.12 -25.47
N THR A 15 -41.63 -16.55 -24.22
CA THR A 15 -42.71 -16.43 -23.20
C THR A 15 -42.18 -16.12 -21.80
N ALA A 16 -43.07 -15.67 -20.90
CA ALA A 16 -42.77 -15.23 -19.54
C ALA A 16 -42.90 -16.34 -18.47
N ALA A 17 -42.43 -15.99 -17.27
CA ALA A 17 -42.93 -16.37 -15.94
C ALA A 17 -42.79 -17.82 -15.43
N ARG A 18 -41.93 -17.98 -14.41
CA ARG A 18 -42.14 -18.80 -13.19
C ARG A 18 -41.03 -18.44 -12.19
N ALA A 19 -41.20 -18.24 -10.89
CA ALA A 19 -42.28 -17.95 -9.94
C ALA A 19 -41.56 -17.75 -8.59
N ALA A 20 -42.13 -17.02 -7.64
CA ALA A 20 -41.50 -16.86 -6.32
C ALA A 20 -41.63 -18.14 -5.47
N SER A 21 -40.59 -18.48 -4.70
CA SER A 21 -40.66 -19.41 -3.55
C SER A 21 -39.48 -19.22 -2.58
N ARG A 22 -39.71 -18.41 -1.54
CA ARG A 22 -39.26 -18.69 -0.15
C ARG A 22 -40.56 -19.12 0.58
N PRO A 23 -40.56 -20.05 1.55
CA PRO A 23 -39.70 -20.09 2.75
C PRO A 23 -39.10 -21.52 2.95
N ALA A 24 -38.59 -21.99 4.09
CA ALA A 24 -38.51 -21.50 5.47
C ALA A 24 -37.23 -22.01 6.18
N THR A 25 -37.04 -21.57 7.43
CA THR A 25 -35.92 -21.88 8.34
C THR A 25 -35.68 -23.38 8.61
N THR A 26 -34.42 -23.75 8.87
CA THR A 26 -34.07 -24.68 9.95
C THR A 26 -32.70 -24.27 10.49
N ARG A 27 -32.67 -23.74 11.72
CA ARG A 27 -31.45 -23.66 12.54
C ARG A 27 -31.31 -24.97 13.32
N PRO A 28 -30.17 -25.67 13.26
CA PRO A 28 -29.59 -26.22 14.47
C PRO A 28 -28.97 -25.06 15.28
N ALA A 29 -29.07 -25.10 16.59
CA ALA A 29 -28.21 -24.28 17.43
C ALA A 29 -26.82 -24.96 17.46
N VAL A 30 -25.78 -24.18 17.18
CA VAL A 30 -24.41 -24.46 17.60
C VAL A 30 -24.01 -23.26 18.45
N GLU A 31 -23.32 -23.55 19.54
CA GLU A 31 -22.97 -22.60 20.60
C GLU A 31 -21.82 -21.67 20.15
N PRO A 32 -21.60 -20.53 20.81
CA PRO A 32 -20.48 -19.65 20.47
C PRO A 32 -19.19 -20.26 21.01
N GLU A 33 -18.42 -20.90 20.14
CA GLU A 33 -17.02 -21.24 20.43
C GLU A 33 -16.18 -19.96 20.23
N ASP A 34 -15.47 -19.55 21.28
CA ASP A 34 -14.50 -18.46 21.25
C ASP A 34 -13.35 -18.73 20.28
N GLY A 35 -12.71 -17.68 19.77
CA GLY A 35 -11.54 -17.79 18.88
C GLY A 35 -11.75 -17.19 17.49
N PHE A 36 -12.04 -15.89 17.42
CA PHE A 36 -11.64 -15.12 16.23
C PHE A 36 -10.18 -14.74 16.42
N ASP A 37 -9.29 -15.72 16.23
CA ASP A 37 -7.86 -15.46 16.09
C ASP A 37 -7.68 -14.61 14.84
N ASP A 38 -7.40 -13.31 15.05
CA ASP A 38 -6.96 -12.36 14.02
C ASP A 38 -5.49 -12.67 13.67
N GLU A 39 -5.21 -13.93 13.34
CA GLU A 39 -3.94 -14.35 12.77
C GLU A 39 -4.01 -13.98 11.29
N PRO A 40 -3.19 -13.02 10.81
CA PRO A 40 -3.22 -12.66 9.42
C PRO A 40 -2.82 -13.88 8.59
N ASP A 41 -3.65 -14.23 7.61
CA ASP A 41 -3.39 -15.27 6.59
C ASP A 41 -2.26 -14.78 5.65
N VAL A 42 -1.07 -14.65 6.22
CA VAL A 42 0.18 -14.33 5.52
C VAL A 42 0.50 -15.53 4.67
N SER A 43 0.36 -15.37 3.36
CA SER A 43 0.58 -16.49 2.43
C SER A 43 1.99 -17.07 2.62
N GLU A 44 2.16 -18.37 2.43
CA GLU A 44 3.49 -19.02 2.55
C GLU A 44 4.55 -18.35 1.65
N ALA A 45 4.10 -17.72 0.55
CA ALA A 45 4.93 -16.89 -0.31
C ALA A 45 5.38 -15.58 0.37
N GLU A 46 4.47 -14.86 1.04
CA GLU A 46 4.84 -13.67 1.83
C GLU A 46 5.75 -14.03 3.02
N ALA A 47 5.49 -15.14 3.71
CA ALA A 47 6.33 -15.60 4.83
C ALA A 47 7.78 -15.91 4.40
N GLN A 48 7.96 -16.63 3.28
CA GLN A 48 9.30 -16.92 2.73
C GLN A 48 9.96 -15.69 2.09
N GLU A 49 9.19 -14.72 1.61
CA GLU A 49 9.72 -13.44 1.10
C GLU A 49 10.14 -12.49 2.22
N ILE A 50 9.52 -12.53 3.40
CA ILE A 50 9.94 -11.79 4.60
C ILE A 50 11.30 -12.31 5.09
N GLU A 51 11.49 -13.63 5.17
CA GLU A 51 12.72 -14.24 5.69
C GLU A 51 13.97 -13.91 4.84
N ALA A 52 13.78 -13.69 3.54
CA ALA A 52 14.82 -13.29 2.59
C ALA A 52 15.15 -11.78 2.60
N VAL A 53 14.31 -10.93 3.21
CA VAL A 53 14.47 -9.45 3.26
C VAL A 53 14.71 -8.97 4.70
N ASN A 54 15.40 -9.78 5.51
CA ASN A 54 15.83 -9.45 6.87
C ASN A 54 16.89 -8.33 6.99
N MET A 55 17.00 -7.45 5.99
CA MET A 55 17.86 -6.26 6.01
C MET A 55 17.13 -5.09 6.67
N HIS A 56 16.93 -5.18 7.98
CA HIS A 56 16.49 -4.03 8.77
C HIS A 56 17.68 -3.12 9.10
N VAL A 57 17.46 -1.81 9.01
CA VAL A 57 18.41 -0.77 9.41
C VAL A 57 17.75 0.04 10.52
N THR A 58 18.42 0.20 11.66
CA THR A 58 17.96 1.13 12.71
C THR A 58 18.10 2.55 12.21
N GLY A 59 17.03 3.34 12.27
CA GLY A 59 17.01 4.80 12.05
C GLY A 59 16.40 5.51 13.27
N MET A 60 16.43 6.85 13.27
CA MET A 60 15.76 7.65 14.31
C MET A 60 14.39 8.13 13.85
N LEU A 61 13.37 8.00 14.70
CA LEU A 61 12.01 8.53 14.52
C LEU A 61 11.61 9.29 15.78
N CYS A 62 11.45 10.61 15.69
CA CYS A 62 11.01 11.47 16.82
C CYS A 62 11.78 11.21 18.14
N ASP A 63 13.11 11.16 18.06
CA ASP A 63 14.05 10.81 19.14
C ASP A 63 14.02 9.36 19.68
N GLU A 64 13.29 8.44 19.02
CA GLU A 64 13.30 7.00 19.30
C GLU A 64 14.01 6.17 18.22
N GLU A 65 14.60 5.03 18.61
CA GLU A 65 15.31 4.13 17.69
C GLU A 65 14.35 3.08 17.11
N VAL A 66 14.16 3.09 15.79
CA VAL A 66 13.19 2.24 15.08
C VAL A 66 13.87 1.49 13.94
N ARG A 67 13.58 0.19 13.79
CA ARG A 67 14.08 -0.68 12.71
C ARG A 67 13.18 -0.56 11.48
N ILE A 68 13.77 -0.20 10.35
CA ILE A 68 13.09 0.00 9.07
C ILE A 68 13.84 -0.68 7.91
N ILE A 69 13.12 -1.24 6.94
CA ILE A 69 13.69 -1.80 5.72
C ILE A 69 14.17 -0.63 4.82
N PRO A 70 15.41 -0.65 4.27
CA PRO A 70 15.95 0.47 3.51
C PRO A 70 15.31 0.62 2.12
N PRO A 71 15.33 1.83 1.51
CA PRO A 71 14.55 2.14 0.31
C PRO A 71 14.85 1.29 -0.93
N GLY A 72 16.10 0.86 -1.13
CA GLY A 72 16.49 0.01 -2.26
C GLY A 72 15.96 -1.42 -2.18
N ALA A 73 15.57 -1.88 -0.98
CA ALA A 73 14.89 -3.16 -0.77
C ALA A 73 13.37 -3.07 -0.96
N TRP A 74 12.79 -1.88 -1.16
CA TRP A 74 11.33 -1.73 -1.27
C TRP A 74 10.75 -2.28 -2.56
N ARG A 75 9.68 -3.06 -2.41
CA ARG A 75 8.94 -3.62 -3.54
C ARG A 75 8.12 -2.55 -4.27
N GLN A 76 7.93 -2.73 -5.57
CA GLN A 76 7.10 -1.83 -6.40
C GLN A 76 5.61 -1.83 -6.01
N SER A 77 5.14 -2.80 -5.21
CA SER A 77 3.84 -2.77 -4.54
C SER A 77 3.83 -1.79 -3.36
N TRP A 78 4.87 -1.77 -2.53
CA TRP A 78 4.97 -0.89 -1.36
C TRP A 78 5.13 0.58 -1.78
N GLN A 79 5.95 0.85 -2.81
CA GLN A 79 6.00 2.18 -3.42
C GLN A 79 4.65 2.62 -4.00
N ARG A 80 3.77 1.71 -4.44
CA ARG A 80 2.41 2.06 -4.83
C ARG A 80 1.53 2.48 -3.65
N LEU A 81 1.78 2.01 -2.42
CA LEU A 81 1.07 2.47 -1.21
C LEU A 81 1.43 3.92 -0.88
N LEU A 82 2.72 4.27 -0.89
CA LEU A 82 3.19 5.65 -0.72
C LEU A 82 2.56 6.60 -1.75
N ASN A 83 2.57 6.21 -3.04
CA ASN A 83 1.96 7.01 -4.11
C ASN A 83 0.42 7.13 -3.99
N GLN A 84 -0.23 6.28 -3.20
CA GLN A 84 -1.66 6.35 -2.88
C GLN A 84 -1.95 7.10 -1.57
N GLY A 85 -0.91 7.60 -0.87
CA GLY A 85 -1.04 8.23 0.44
C GLY A 85 -1.37 7.27 1.58
N GLN A 86 -1.21 5.96 1.39
CA GLN A 86 -1.48 4.94 2.41
C GLN A 86 -0.23 4.74 3.28
N ILE A 87 0.12 5.76 4.08
CA ILE A 87 1.36 5.79 4.86
C ILE A 87 1.34 4.74 5.97
N ASP A 88 0.25 4.57 6.70
CA ASP A 88 0.17 3.60 7.82
C ASP A 88 0.26 2.14 7.35
N ALA A 89 -0.38 1.85 6.21
CA ALA A 89 -0.29 0.53 5.57
C ALA A 89 1.11 0.26 5.03
N PHE A 90 1.84 1.30 4.60
CA PHE A 90 3.24 1.20 4.22
C PHE A 90 4.14 1.01 5.45
N ALA A 91 3.94 1.79 6.52
CA ALA A 91 4.69 1.71 7.77
C ALA A 91 4.57 0.30 8.39
N LYS A 92 3.36 -0.28 8.42
CA LYS A 92 3.13 -1.65 8.91
C LYS A 92 3.92 -2.74 8.17
N ILE A 93 4.32 -2.49 6.93
CA ILE A 93 5.06 -3.45 6.08
C ILE A 93 6.58 -3.22 6.14
N VAL A 94 6.99 -1.96 6.33
CA VAL A 94 8.38 -1.52 6.16
C VAL A 94 9.10 -1.28 7.49
N LEU A 95 8.35 -1.06 8.57
CA LEU A 95 8.86 -1.11 9.95
C LEU A 95 8.91 -2.54 10.46
N HIS A 96 9.80 -2.80 11.40
CA HIS A 96 9.82 -4.06 12.15
C HIS A 96 8.53 -4.19 13.00
N PRO A 97 7.90 -5.39 13.10
CA PRO A 97 6.65 -5.56 13.84
C PRO A 97 6.67 -5.02 15.28
N ASP A 98 7.71 -5.32 16.06
CA ASP A 98 7.85 -4.80 17.44
C ASP A 98 7.87 -3.26 17.52
N ASP A 99 8.35 -2.57 16.47
CA ASP A 99 8.56 -1.12 16.45
C ASP A 99 7.40 -0.38 15.77
N TYR A 100 6.40 -1.12 15.25
CA TYR A 100 5.19 -0.54 14.66
C TYR A 100 4.27 0.08 15.71
N GLU A 101 4.20 -0.50 16.92
CA GLU A 101 3.42 0.07 18.03
C GLU A 101 3.96 1.46 18.42
N VAL A 102 5.29 1.60 18.49
CA VAL A 102 5.98 2.89 18.69
C VAL A 102 5.60 3.93 17.62
N TYR A 103 5.58 3.55 16.33
CA TYR A 103 5.12 4.45 15.25
C TYR A 103 3.68 4.92 15.45
N VAL A 104 2.78 4.04 15.92
CA VAL A 104 1.37 4.37 16.18
C VAL A 104 1.20 5.25 17.42
N GLU A 105 2.03 5.09 18.45
CA GLU A 105 2.02 5.95 19.64
C GLU A 105 2.61 7.35 19.36
N LEU A 106 3.63 7.45 18.51
CA LEU A 106 4.29 8.71 18.17
C LEU A 106 3.50 9.57 17.17
N ASP A 107 2.69 8.97 16.29
CA ASP A 107 1.94 9.63 15.19
C ASP A 107 2.82 10.66 14.41
N PRO A 108 3.96 10.21 13.83
CA PRO A 108 4.95 11.11 13.25
C PRO A 108 4.41 11.81 12.01
N THR A 109 4.80 13.07 11.82
CA THR A 109 4.44 13.79 10.59
C THR A 109 5.13 13.20 9.36
N ASN A 110 4.57 13.43 8.17
CA ASN A 110 5.16 13.02 6.90
C ASN A 110 6.61 13.51 6.70
N ASP A 111 6.97 14.66 7.29
CA ASP A 111 8.32 15.19 7.22
C ASP A 111 9.27 14.39 8.11
N GLU A 112 8.88 14.09 9.37
CA GLU A 112 9.66 13.27 10.32
C GLU A 112 9.81 11.81 9.84
N PHE A 113 8.74 11.22 9.31
CA PHE A 113 8.82 9.89 8.68
C PHE A 113 9.71 9.92 7.43
N GLY A 114 9.69 11.04 6.69
CA GLY A 114 10.63 11.31 5.61
C GLY A 114 12.09 11.40 6.08
N GLU A 115 12.34 11.96 7.26
CA GLU A 115 13.68 12.02 7.87
C GLU A 115 14.18 10.63 8.29
N LEU A 116 13.34 9.81 8.96
CA LEU A 116 13.63 8.39 9.24
C LEU A 116 14.07 7.63 7.98
N ILE A 117 13.32 7.79 6.89
CA ILE A 117 13.62 7.16 5.59
C ILE A 117 14.98 7.62 5.03
N ASN A 118 15.32 8.91 5.16
CA ASN A 118 16.60 9.43 4.68
C ASN A 118 17.78 8.96 5.55
N ASP A 119 17.59 8.86 6.87
CA ASP A 119 18.58 8.33 7.82
C ASP A 119 18.84 6.84 7.57
N ALA A 120 17.78 6.03 7.46
CA ALA A 120 17.88 4.61 7.11
C ALA A 120 18.59 4.37 5.77
N ALA A 121 18.28 5.16 4.75
CA ALA A 121 18.96 5.09 3.45
C ALA A 121 20.47 5.44 3.59
N THR A 122 20.78 6.51 4.32
CA THR A 122 22.17 6.93 4.59
C THR A 122 22.95 5.85 5.33
N ARG A 123 22.36 5.21 6.33
CA ARG A 123 22.94 4.09 7.10
C ARG A 123 23.09 2.82 6.25
N ALA A 124 22.19 2.57 5.29
CA ALA A 124 22.31 1.49 4.30
C ALA A 124 23.40 1.74 3.23
N GLY A 125 23.98 2.95 3.17
CA GLY A 125 24.87 3.37 2.08
C GLY A 125 24.12 3.75 0.79
N GLU A 126 22.80 3.77 0.84
CA GLU A 126 21.92 4.17 -0.25
C GLU A 126 21.64 5.67 -0.15
N SER A 127 22.36 6.50 -0.90
CA SER A 127 21.98 7.90 -0.98
C SER A 127 20.66 8.03 -1.73
N LEU A 128 19.55 8.18 -0.99
CA LEU A 128 18.29 8.73 -1.50
C LEU A 128 18.57 10.14 -1.99
N GLY A 129 19.00 10.23 -3.24
CA GLY A 129 19.52 11.44 -3.83
C GLY A 129 18.44 12.51 -3.98
N LYS A 130 18.23 13.30 -2.92
CA LYS A 130 18.04 14.74 -3.08
C LYS A 130 19.32 15.26 -3.73
N SER A 131 19.42 15.11 -5.05
CA SER A 131 20.44 15.79 -5.84
C SER A 131 20.22 17.27 -5.60
N SER A 132 21.02 17.86 -4.71
CA SER A 132 20.95 19.29 -4.42
C SER A 132 21.09 20.02 -5.73
N GLY A 133 19.98 20.58 -6.22
CA GLY A 133 19.93 21.22 -7.53
C GLY A 133 21.01 22.29 -7.58
N PRO A 134 21.68 22.51 -8.74
CA PRO A 134 22.75 23.49 -8.84
C PRO A 134 22.32 24.81 -8.22
N ALA A 135 23.02 25.24 -7.16
CA ALA A 135 22.67 26.42 -6.39
C ALA A 135 22.46 27.61 -7.34
N PRO A 136 21.40 28.42 -7.16
CA PRO A 136 21.02 29.46 -8.11
C PRO A 136 22.20 30.40 -8.36
N SER A 137 22.72 30.38 -9.60
CA SER A 137 23.94 31.12 -9.93
C SER A 137 23.70 32.62 -9.76
N SER A 138 24.50 33.26 -8.91
CA SER A 138 24.46 34.71 -8.69
C SER A 138 24.85 35.52 -9.94
N ARG A 139 25.39 34.88 -11.00
CA ARG A 139 25.62 35.52 -12.30
C ARG A 139 24.32 35.75 -13.04
N ARG A 140 23.72 36.92 -12.78
CA ARG A 140 22.68 37.51 -13.63
C ARG A 140 23.20 37.59 -15.07
N THR A 141 22.63 36.80 -15.98
CA THR A 141 22.97 36.84 -17.41
C THR A 141 22.60 38.22 -17.97
N ARG A 142 23.61 39.03 -18.27
CA ARG A 142 23.42 40.37 -18.84
C ARG A 142 22.88 40.24 -20.27
N ARG A 143 21.58 40.52 -20.45
CA ARG A 143 20.99 40.78 -21.77
C ARG A 143 21.86 41.80 -22.51
N ARG A 144 22.28 41.44 -23.71
CA ARG A 144 22.78 42.37 -24.74
C ARG A 144 21.62 42.78 -25.62
#